data_AF-A0AA37G1C6-F1
#
_entry.id   AF-A0AA37G1C6-F1
#
_cell.length_a   1.000
_cell.length_b   1.000
_cell.length_c   1.000
_cell.angle_alpha   90.00
_cell.angle_beta   90.00
_cell.angle_gamma   90.00
#
_symmetry.space_group_name_H-M   'P 1'
#
loop_
_entity.id
_entity.type
_entity.pdbx_description
1 polymer ?
#
loop_
_entity_poly.entity_id
_entity_poly.type
_entity_poly.pdbx_seq_one_letter_code
_entity_poly.pdbx_strand_id
1 'polypeptide(L)' 'MASTDLTTNSYYSLNALGNAVCALVELAELIPQEDNYSSLLRIIADRLEGEFTAVRNDTIKLWGPVESKRERAER' A
#
# COMPACT_ATOMS: atom_id res chain seq x y z
N MET A 1 13.77 3.81 -23.82
CA MET A 1 13.63 4.74 -22.68
C MET A 1 12.18 4.90 -22.20
N ALA A 2 11.25 3.98 -22.52
CA ALA A 2 9.83 4.10 -22.14
C ALA A 2 9.47 3.41 -20.79
N SER A 3 10.34 2.51 -20.30
CA SER A 3 10.08 1.74 -19.07
C SER A 3 10.26 2.56 -17.79
N THR A 4 11.15 3.56 -17.81
CA THR A 4 11.43 4.45 -16.67
C THR A 4 10.28 5.41 -16.37
N ASP A 5 9.59 5.92 -17.40
CA ASP A 5 8.46 6.85 -17.21
C ASP A 5 7.21 6.16 -16.61
N LEU A 6 6.97 4.90 -17.00
CA LEU A 6 5.80 4.14 -16.54
C LEU A 6 5.89 3.77 -15.05
N THR A 7 7.09 3.40 -14.57
CA THR A 7 7.31 3.05 -13.16
C THR A 7 7.26 4.28 -12.26
N THR A 8 7.70 5.45 -12.75
CA THR A 8 7.64 6.72 -12.02
C THR A 8 6.20 7.16 -11.74
N ASN A 9 5.32 7.17 -12.74
CA ASN A 9 3.90 7.50 -12.53
C ASN A 9 3.18 6.51 -11.61
N SER A 10 3.51 5.21 -11.74
CA SER A 10 2.96 4.16 -10.89
C SER A 10 3.44 4.30 -9.44
N TYR A 11 4.70 4.69 -9.24
CA TYR A 11 5.28 4.98 -7.92
C TYR A 11 4.59 6.19 -7.26
N TYR A 12 4.41 7.29 -7.99
CA TYR A 12 3.70 8.46 -7.46
C TYR A 12 2.27 8.15 -7.07
N SER A 13 1.55 7.40 -7.90
CA SER A 13 0.18 6.98 -7.63
C SER A 13 0.10 6.08 -6.40
N LEU A 14 1.04 5.14 -6.26
CA LEU A 14 1.16 4.26 -5.09
C LEU A 14 1.45 5.06 -3.82
N ASN A 15 2.33 6.05 -3.89
CA ASN A 15 2.65 6.89 -2.73
C ASN A 15 1.48 7.81 -2.33
N ALA A 16 0.77 8.37 -3.31
CA ALA A 16 -0.43 9.17 -3.05
C ALA A 16 -1.53 8.33 -2.39
N LEU A 17 -1.71 7.08 -2.83
CA LEU A 17 -2.63 6.14 -2.19
C LEU A 17 -2.20 5.85 -0.74
N GLY A 18 -0.91 5.62 -0.48
CA GLY A 18 -0.40 5.43 0.88
C GLY A 18 -0.71 6.60 1.81
N ASN A 19 -0.52 7.83 1.33
CA ASN A 19 -0.88 9.02 2.11
C ASN A 19 -2.38 9.09 2.40
N ALA A 20 -3.24 8.71 1.45
CA ALA A 20 -4.69 8.66 1.66
C ALA A 20 -5.09 7.59 2.70
N VAL A 21 -4.41 6.45 2.70
CA VAL A 21 -4.61 5.39 3.70
C VAL A 21 -4.20 5.87 5.10
N CYS A 22 -3.02 6.48 5.25
CA CYS A 22 -2.59 7.05 6.54
C CYS A 22 -3.58 8.10 7.06
N ALA A 23 -4.06 9.01 6.18
CA ALA A 23 -5.05 10.00 6.55
C ALA A 23 -6.38 9.38 7.03
N LEU A 24 -6.79 8.24 6.47
CA LEU A 24 -7.98 7.51 6.94
C LEU A 24 -7.77 6.89 8.32
N VAL A 25 -6.58 6.33 8.59
CA VAL A 25 -6.22 5.80 9.90
C VAL A 25 -6.23 6.91 10.94
N GLU A 26 -5.56 8.02 10.66
CA GLU A 26 -5.54 9.21 11.54
C GLU A 26 -6.97 9.74 11.79
N LEU A 27 -7.83 9.76 10.76
CA LEU A 27 -9.23 10.13 10.91
C LEU A 27 -9.98 9.18 11.85
N ALA A 28 -9.78 7.87 11.71
CA ALA A 28 -10.43 6.86 12.55
C ALA A 28 -9.99 6.93 14.02
N GLU A 29 -8.80 7.44 14.30
CA GLU A 29 -8.33 7.70 15.66
C GLU A 29 -9.03 8.89 16.32
N LEU A 30 -9.38 9.92 15.54
CA LEU A 30 -10.05 11.14 16.01
C LEU A 30 -11.55 10.95 16.31
N ILE A 31 -12.16 9.85 15.85
CA ILE A 31 -13.58 9.59 16.08
C ILE A 31 -13.80 9.22 17.56
N PRO A 32 -14.73 9.90 18.27
CA PRO A 32 -15.06 9.59 19.66
C PRO A 32 -15.54 8.14 19.83
N GLN A 33 -15.20 7.51 20.96
CA GLN A 33 -15.62 6.13 21.24
C GLN A 33 -17.13 5.97 21.45
N GLU A 34 -17.83 7.08 21.73
CA GLU A 34 -19.28 7.14 21.85
C GLU A 34 -20.00 7.00 20.50
N ASP A 35 -19.26 7.15 19.39
CA ASP A 35 -19.80 6.90 18.06
C ASP A 35 -20.01 5.40 17.82
N ASN A 36 -21.22 5.04 17.42
CA ASN A 36 -21.65 3.66 17.21
C ASN A 36 -20.80 2.91 16.15
N TYR A 37 -20.12 3.63 15.26
CA TYR A 37 -19.33 3.07 14.17
C TYR A 37 -17.82 3.28 14.35
N SER A 38 -17.38 3.91 15.44
CA SER A 38 -15.95 4.15 15.72
C SER A 38 -15.10 2.87 15.66
N SER A 39 -15.59 1.79 16.28
CA SER A 39 -14.93 0.49 16.30
C SER A 39 -14.84 -0.14 14.90
N LEU A 40 -15.91 -0.04 14.10
CA LEU A 40 -15.94 -0.54 12.73
C LEU A 40 -14.99 0.25 11.83
N LEU A 41 -14.96 1.57 11.96
CA LEU A 41 -14.07 2.45 11.19
C LEU A 41 -12.60 2.17 11.49
N ARG A 42 -12.23 1.93 12.76
CA ARG A 42 -10.88 1.50 13.12
C ARG A 42 -10.50 0.17 12.50
N ILE A 43 -11.36 -0.84 12.58
CA ILE A 43 -11.10 -2.16 11.97
C ILE A 43 -10.90 -2.03 10.45
N ILE A 44 -11.71 -1.20 9.79
CA ILE A 44 -11.59 -0.95 8.35
C ILE A 44 -10.27 -0.24 8.04
N ALA A 45 -9.92 0.80 8.80
CA ALA A 45 -8.71 1.56 8.60
C ALA A 45 -7.45 0.68 8.80
N ASP A 46 -7.39 -0.07 9.89
CA ASP A 46 -6.28 -0.99 10.19
C ASP A 46 -6.10 -2.04 9.09
N ARG A 47 -7.21 -2.63 8.63
CA ARG A 47 -7.16 -3.64 7.57
C ARG A 47 -6.74 -3.05 6.23
N LEU A 48 -7.23 -1.85 5.91
CA LEU A 48 -6.89 -1.17 4.67
C LEU A 48 -5.39 -0.78 4.65
N GLU A 49 -4.83 -0.36 5.78
CA GLU A 49 -3.40 -0.11 5.95
C GLU A 49 -2.56 -1.37 5.76
N GLY A 50 -2.95 -2.48 6.40
CA GLY A 50 -2.25 -3.75 6.28
C GLY A 50 -2.22 -4.29 4.85
N GLU A 51 -3.38 -4.33 4.19
CA GLU A 51 -3.51 -4.78 2.80
C GLU A 51 -2.75 -3.86 1.84
N PHE A 52 -2.84 -2.54 2.02
CA PHE A 52 -2.09 -1.58 1.21
C PHE A 52 -0.58 -1.76 1.37
N THR A 53 -0.10 -1.97 2.59
CA THR A 53 1.33 -2.22 2.86
C THR A 53 1.83 -3.48 2.16
N ALA A 54 1.03 -4.55 2.16
CA ALA A 54 1.34 -5.78 1.44
C ALA A 54 1.43 -5.52 -0.08
N VAL A 55 0.42 -4.87 -0.66
CA VAL A 55 0.37 -4.53 -2.09
C VAL A 55 1.54 -3.62 -2.50
N ARG A 56 1.87 -2.62 -1.68
CA ARG A 56 3.01 -1.72 -1.91
C ARG A 56 4.33 -2.50 -1.96
N ASN A 57 4.55 -3.38 -0.99
CA ASN A 57 5.76 -4.19 -0.91
C ASN A 57 5.90 -5.13 -2.11
N ASP A 58 4.81 -5.78 -2.52
CA ASP A 58 4.82 -6.67 -3.68
C ASP A 58 4.99 -5.91 -4.99
N THR A 59 4.39 -4.73 -5.12
CA THR A 59 4.57 -3.83 -6.27
C THR A 59 6.03 -3.37 -6.39
N ILE A 60 6.65 -2.99 -5.28
CA ILE A 60 8.08 -2.61 -5.25
C ILE A 60 8.98 -3.80 -5.64
N LYS A 61 8.68 -5.01 -5.15
CA LYS A 61 9.41 -6.23 -5.55
C LYS A 61 9.30 -6.50 -7.05
N LEU A 62 8.14 -6.21 -7.66
CA LEU A 62 7.93 -6.37 -9.10
C LEU A 62 8.72 -5.36 -9.94
N TRP A 63 9.05 -4.18 -9.38
CA TRP A 63 9.90 -3.18 -10.03
C TRP A 63 11.40 -3.48 -9.90
N GLY A 64 11.81 -4.46 -9.07
CA GLY A 64 13.20 -4.89 -8.93
C GLY A 64 13.73 -5.65 -10.17
N PRO A 65 15.07 -5.83 -10.29
CA PRO A 65 15.68 -6.52 -11.42
C PRO A 65 15.14 -7.96 -11.56
N VAL A 66 14.79 -8.35 -12.79
CA VAL A 66 14.22 -9.66 -13.15
C VAL A 66 15.17 -10.84 -12.85
N GLU A 67 16.46 -10.58 -12.65
CA GLU A 67 17.51 -11.60 -12.52
C GLU A 67 17.32 -12.58 -11.36
N SER A 68 16.64 -12.19 -10.27
CA SER A 68 16.41 -13.10 -9.13
C SER A 68 15.30 -14.13 -9.32
N LYS A 69 14.47 -14.03 -10.38
CA LYS A 69 13.39 -15.00 -10.67
C LYS A 69 13.86 -16.19 -11.50
N ARG A 70 14.95 -16.07 -12.27
CA ARG A 70 15.48 -17.16 -13.11
C ARG A 70 16.35 -18.14 -12.33
N GLU A 71 17.17 -17.67 -11.39
CA GLU A 71 18.07 -18.54 -10.60
C GLU A 71 17.34 -19.49 -9.63
N ARG A 72 16.09 -19.22 -9.24
CA ARG A 72 15.30 -20.15 -8.39
C ARG A 72 14.48 -21.17 -9.17
N ALA A 73 14.30 -20.98 -10.48
CA ALA A 73 13.60 -21.94 -11.33
C ALA A 73 14.54 -23.00 -11.92
N GLU A 74 15.86 -22.82 -11.78
CA GLU A 74 16.90 -23.70 -12.31
C GLU A 74 17.74 -24.39 -11.20
N ARG A 75 17.25 -24.42 -9.94
CA ARG A 75 17.86 -25.20 -8.84
C ARG A 75 16.88 -26.20 -8.24
#